data_AF-A0A2D5B4D6-F1
#
_entry.id   AF-A0A2D5B4D6-F1
#
_cell.length_a   1.000
_cell.length_b   1.000
_cell.length_c   1.000
_cell.angle_alpha   90.00
_cell.angle_beta   90.00
_cell.angle_gamma   90.00
#
_symmetry.space_group_name_H-M   'P 1'
#
loop_
_entity.id
_entity.type
_entity.pdbx_description
1 polymer ?
#
loop_
_entity_poly.entity_id
_entity_poly.type
_entity_poly.pdbx_seq_one_letter_code
_entity_poly.pdbx_strand_id
1 'polypeptide(L)'
;MRSCEVCNMSHRLHRLCHEIRSTCKGFVICRSVATRTGVRKRGSRRKLFLNPSNLRIAESDVDWCCVSRGERGGRKPPSGLKQEMNMRSTSIFAAALVVGPASLVMGHGSMKDPVSRVYSIHLEGPKSPDSEAARAAISECGTQPFYDWNELVNFFPGDAEYQASIPYEQSIPDGRLASADNDKYACLDMIRDDWPATQVQAGPRELVWFATTPHNPGVFRAWLTTDDWNATDPLNWAQMVELEVGPVSFVGQDYRFETVLPERTGRHVLYVIWQRQDPVGEGFYAACDVIFGDVDAEPIGACCIDEGCQLITSNSCSANGGEYNGDNSLCAEAACDGGMQGPDSVSVQLVNDWGGGYEASMTITNSIGDLPMIDWELTFDEGPGISSIWNAILEDGDGGTVIRNEFFNGYLEPGASATFGFIVNDGTWPPAFVNAELNGMHAHIEGADHGGGGHDPCPADHDGDMMVGVEDLLAVIAAWGTMDHDMDVDGDMMVGVNELLLVVSEWGGCD
;
A
#
# COMPACT_ATOMS: atom_id res chain seq x y z
N MET A 1 -16.14 45.24 -25.89
CA MET A 1 -16.24 44.54 -27.20
C MET A 1 -14.82 44.07 -27.53
N ARG A 2 -14.46 42.80 -27.30
CA ARG A 2 -14.31 41.74 -28.34
C ARG A 2 -13.82 42.34 -29.68
N SER A 3 -12.69 41.96 -30.28
CA SER A 3 -12.21 40.61 -30.58
C SER A 3 -10.83 40.64 -31.28
N CYS A 4 -10.15 39.49 -31.21
CA CYS A 4 -9.12 38.85 -32.06
C CYS A 4 -8.60 39.55 -33.35
N GLU A 5 -7.30 39.43 -33.62
CA GLU A 5 -6.68 38.49 -34.60
C GLU A 5 -5.20 38.85 -34.85
N VAL A 6 -4.24 37.98 -34.49
CA VAL A 6 -3.53 37.00 -35.36
C VAL A 6 -2.27 37.55 -36.04
N CYS A 7 -1.18 36.81 -35.79
CA CYS A 7 0.16 36.87 -36.34
C CYS A 7 0.25 37.09 -37.85
N ASN A 8 1.28 37.81 -38.28
CA ASN A 8 1.87 37.63 -39.60
C ASN A 8 3.40 37.66 -39.50
N MET A 9 4.02 36.50 -39.70
CA MET A 9 5.47 36.35 -39.91
C MET A 9 5.82 36.71 -41.35
N SER A 10 6.94 37.41 -41.53
CA SER A 10 8.04 37.07 -42.45
C SER A 10 8.77 38.34 -42.90
N HIS A 11 10.09 38.40 -42.66
CA HIS A 11 11.14 38.64 -43.67
C HIS A 11 12.43 39.19 -43.04
N ARG A 12 13.52 38.39 -43.02
CA ARG A 12 14.83 38.64 -43.69
C ARG A 12 16.02 37.96 -42.99
N LEU A 13 16.80 37.27 -43.80
CA LEU A 13 18.13 36.71 -43.54
C LEU A 13 19.19 37.82 -43.31
N HIS A 14 20.22 37.53 -42.48
CA HIS A 14 21.63 37.48 -42.92
C HIS A 14 22.63 37.05 -41.80
N ARG A 15 23.38 35.97 -42.08
CA ARG A 15 24.82 35.68 -41.87
C ARG A 15 25.52 36.00 -40.52
N LEU A 16 26.17 34.99 -39.93
CA LEU A 16 27.63 34.80 -39.99
C LEU A 16 28.06 33.37 -39.57
N CYS A 17 29.07 32.82 -40.24
CA CYS A 17 29.75 31.55 -39.96
C CYS A 17 31.14 31.80 -39.33
N HIS A 18 31.61 30.88 -38.47
CA HIS A 18 33.00 30.41 -38.35
C HIS A 18 32.94 28.99 -37.71
N GLU A 19 33.17 27.93 -38.48
CA GLU A 19 34.38 27.07 -38.54
C GLU A 19 34.69 26.32 -37.22
N ILE A 20 34.69 24.98 -37.17
CA ILE A 20 35.76 24.09 -37.68
C ILE A 20 35.22 22.68 -38.09
N ARG A 21 35.76 22.16 -39.22
CA ARG A 21 35.63 20.81 -39.82
C ARG A 21 36.33 19.75 -38.96
N SER A 22 36.14 18.43 -38.98
CA SER A 22 35.84 17.39 -39.99
C SER A 22 35.62 16.08 -39.19
N THR A 23 34.89 15.02 -39.58
CA THR A 23 35.00 14.22 -40.81
C THR A 23 33.90 13.13 -40.74
N CYS A 24 33.01 13.02 -41.72
CA CYS A 24 32.51 11.74 -42.23
C CYS A 24 31.74 11.95 -43.55
N LYS A 25 32.15 11.18 -44.56
CA LYS A 25 31.73 11.28 -45.95
C LYS A 25 30.42 10.49 -46.20
N GLY A 26 29.46 11.15 -46.86
CA GLY A 26 28.50 10.61 -47.86
C GLY A 26 27.46 9.60 -47.37
N PHE A 27 26.15 9.78 -47.60
CA PHE A 27 25.54 9.92 -48.93
C PHE A 27 24.27 10.77 -48.89
N VAL A 28 24.06 11.55 -49.95
CA VAL A 28 22.82 12.27 -50.28
C VAL A 28 22.08 11.46 -51.35
N ILE A 29 20.77 11.24 -51.16
CA ILE A 29 19.82 11.12 -52.29
C ILE A 29 18.64 12.07 -52.03
N CYS A 30 18.31 12.84 -53.07
CA CYS A 30 17.33 13.91 -53.13
C CYS A 30 16.01 13.46 -53.80
N ARG A 31 14.90 14.07 -53.36
CA ARG A 31 13.59 14.28 -54.05
C ARG A 31 12.71 13.03 -54.25
N SER A 32 11.37 13.08 -54.18
CA SER A 32 10.42 14.16 -54.46
C SER A 32 9.06 13.89 -53.81
N VAL A 33 8.41 14.93 -53.31
CA VAL A 33 6.96 15.00 -53.07
C VAL A 33 6.24 15.19 -54.41
N ALA A 34 5.10 14.55 -54.62
CA ALA A 34 4.10 14.96 -55.59
C ALA A 34 2.68 14.63 -55.08
N THR A 35 2.00 15.65 -54.58
CA THR A 35 0.55 15.71 -54.38
C THR A 35 -0.14 16.13 -55.69
N ARG A 36 -1.29 15.53 -56.03
CA ARG A 36 -2.29 16.09 -56.96
C ARG A 36 -3.71 15.75 -56.53
N THR A 37 -4.36 16.76 -55.96
CA THR A 37 -5.75 17.23 -56.15
C THR A 37 -6.81 16.30 -56.79
N GLY A 38 -7.82 15.89 -56.00
CA GLY A 38 -9.17 16.49 -55.99
C GLY A 38 -10.25 16.00 -56.97
N VAL A 39 -11.30 15.33 -56.46
CA VAL A 39 -12.70 15.39 -56.96
C VAL A 39 -13.69 15.26 -55.79
N ARG A 40 -14.65 16.19 -55.69
CA ARG A 40 -15.81 16.19 -54.77
C ARG A 40 -16.96 15.34 -55.32
N LYS A 41 -17.70 14.59 -54.47
CA LYS A 41 -19.16 14.74 -54.26
C LYS A 41 -19.75 13.79 -53.19
N ARG A 42 -20.78 14.33 -52.52
CA ARG A 42 -21.69 13.84 -51.46
C ARG A 42 -22.27 12.43 -51.64
N GLY A 43 -22.62 11.78 -50.51
CA GLY A 43 -23.82 10.92 -50.43
C GLY A 43 -23.82 9.74 -49.43
N SER A 44 -24.43 9.95 -48.25
CA SER A 44 -25.26 9.05 -47.43
C SER A 44 -25.02 7.51 -47.37
N ARG A 45 -24.79 7.04 -46.13
CA ARG A 45 -25.21 5.77 -45.46
C ARG A 45 -25.29 4.47 -46.28
N ARG A 46 -24.52 3.46 -45.86
CA ARG A 46 -25.00 2.08 -45.61
C ARG A 46 -24.05 1.31 -44.68
N LYS A 47 -24.67 0.60 -43.72
CA LYS A 47 -24.08 -0.37 -42.80
C LYS A 47 -23.39 -1.51 -43.57
N LEU A 48 -22.24 -1.97 -43.09
CA LEU A 48 -21.71 -3.31 -43.37
C LEU A 48 -21.12 -3.87 -42.08
N PHE A 49 -21.82 -4.86 -41.52
CA PHE A 49 -21.31 -5.78 -40.51
C PHE A 49 -20.26 -6.68 -41.16
N LEU A 50 -19.07 -6.79 -40.56
CA LEU A 50 -18.19 -7.93 -40.77
C LEU A 50 -17.58 -8.37 -39.43
N ASN A 51 -17.78 -9.65 -39.17
CA ASN A 51 -17.42 -10.45 -38.01
C ASN A 51 -15.95 -10.93 -38.14
N PRO A 52 -15.08 -10.81 -37.12
CA PRO A 52 -13.75 -11.40 -37.20
C PRO A 52 -13.74 -12.76 -36.51
N SER A 53 -13.73 -13.82 -37.31
CA SER A 53 -13.27 -15.15 -36.87
C SER A 53 -12.43 -15.73 -38.00
N ASN A 54 -11.20 -16.12 -37.66
CA ASN A 54 -10.19 -16.80 -38.47
C ASN A 54 -9.38 -15.94 -39.44
N LEU A 55 -8.19 -15.50 -39.01
CA LEU A 55 -7.01 -15.48 -39.87
C LEU A 55 -5.77 -15.83 -39.05
N ARG A 56 -5.25 -17.06 -39.24
CA ARG A 56 -3.89 -17.45 -38.87
C ARG A 56 -2.96 -16.99 -40.00
N ILE A 57 -1.86 -16.33 -39.68
CA ILE A 57 -0.75 -16.10 -40.61
C ILE A 57 0.50 -16.72 -39.99
N ALA A 58 1.11 -17.60 -40.77
CA ALA A 58 2.33 -18.32 -40.46
C ALA A 58 3.57 -17.47 -40.76
N GLU A 59 4.62 -17.72 -39.97
CA GLU A 59 5.98 -17.22 -40.12
C GLU A 59 6.59 -17.56 -41.47
N SER A 60 7.44 -16.68 -42.00
CA SER A 60 8.33 -17.00 -43.12
C SER A 60 9.72 -16.44 -42.87
N ASP A 61 10.67 -17.36 -42.76
CA ASP A 61 12.12 -17.18 -42.76
C ASP A 61 12.61 -16.39 -43.98
N VAL A 62 13.60 -15.51 -43.77
CA VAL A 62 14.33 -14.83 -44.83
C VAL A 62 15.80 -15.26 -44.77
N ASP A 63 16.13 -16.25 -45.59
CA ASP A 63 17.49 -16.72 -45.81
C ASP A 63 18.24 -15.84 -46.82
N TRP A 64 19.50 -15.57 -46.50
CA TRP A 64 20.44 -14.77 -47.27
C TRP A 64 20.96 -15.54 -48.50
N CYS A 65 20.78 -14.98 -49.70
CA CYS A 65 21.48 -15.42 -50.91
C CYS A 65 22.32 -14.28 -51.51
N CYS A 66 23.63 -14.34 -51.27
CA CYS A 66 24.64 -13.52 -51.96
C CYS A 66 24.94 -14.09 -53.35
N VAL A 67 24.66 -13.31 -54.40
CA VAL A 67 25.10 -13.58 -55.77
C VAL A 67 26.41 -12.83 -56.02
N SER A 68 27.50 -13.56 -56.25
CA SER A 68 28.79 -13.04 -56.72
C SER A 68 28.88 -13.15 -58.24
N ARG A 69 29.27 -12.06 -58.92
CA ARG A 69 29.73 -12.08 -60.32
C ARG A 69 31.26 -12.15 -60.33
N GLY A 70 31.79 -13.17 -61.01
CA GLY A 70 33.21 -13.43 -61.11
C GLY A 70 33.91 -12.68 -62.24
N GLU A 71 35.21 -12.49 -62.07
CA GLU A 71 36.18 -12.32 -63.15
C GLU A 71 37.36 -13.26 -62.91
N ARG A 72 37.82 -13.89 -64.00
CA ARG A 72 38.91 -14.88 -64.06
C ARG A 72 40.22 -14.21 -64.45
N GLY A 73 41.33 -14.63 -63.84
CA GLY A 73 42.67 -14.40 -64.36
C GLY A 73 43.76 -15.02 -63.48
N GLY A 74 44.30 -16.18 -63.87
CA GLY A 74 45.25 -16.95 -63.08
C GLY A 74 46.72 -16.57 -63.26
N ARG A 75 47.57 -17.11 -62.37
CA ARG A 75 48.88 -17.74 -62.65
C ARG A 75 49.46 -18.33 -61.35
N LYS A 76 50.07 -19.52 -61.47
CA LYS A 76 50.74 -20.30 -60.41
C LYS A 76 52.15 -19.76 -60.07
N PRO A 77 52.73 -20.14 -58.91
CA PRO A 77 53.90 -19.51 -58.30
C PRO A 77 55.22 -20.19 -58.68
N PRO A 78 56.38 -19.68 -58.20
CA PRO A 78 57.51 -20.53 -57.92
C PRO A 78 57.92 -20.51 -56.45
N SER A 79 58.43 -21.69 -56.11
CA SER A 79 58.99 -22.20 -54.87
C SER A 79 60.34 -21.60 -54.47
N GLY A 80 60.57 -21.58 -53.16
CA GLY A 80 61.80 -22.08 -52.56
C GLY A 80 62.85 -21.05 -52.19
N LEU A 81 63.15 -20.98 -50.89
CA LEU A 81 64.51 -21.06 -50.36
C LEU A 81 64.45 -21.30 -48.84
N LYS A 82 65.02 -22.43 -48.42
CA LYS A 82 65.34 -22.73 -47.03
C LYS A 82 66.59 -21.95 -46.64
N GLN A 83 66.61 -21.34 -45.47
CA GLN A 83 67.85 -21.11 -44.74
C GLN A 83 67.60 -21.23 -43.24
N GLU A 84 68.37 -22.11 -42.63
CA GLU A 84 68.38 -22.44 -41.20
C GLU A 84 69.20 -21.43 -40.39
N MET A 85 68.88 -21.38 -39.09
CA MET A 85 69.70 -20.95 -37.94
C MET A 85 70.02 -19.45 -37.76
N ASN A 86 69.44 -18.83 -36.74
CA ASN A 86 70.10 -18.75 -35.42
C ASN A 86 69.25 -17.99 -34.40
N MET A 87 69.10 -18.61 -33.23
CA MET A 87 68.47 -18.05 -32.04
C MET A 87 69.40 -16.97 -31.44
N ARG A 88 68.98 -15.71 -31.48
CA ARG A 88 69.52 -14.64 -30.61
C ARG A 88 68.36 -13.89 -29.98
N SER A 89 68.21 -14.11 -28.69
CA SER A 89 67.26 -13.45 -27.80
C SER A 89 67.36 -11.93 -27.94
N THR A 90 66.25 -11.31 -28.33
CA THR A 90 66.03 -9.88 -28.14
C THR A 90 64.62 -9.72 -27.61
N SER A 91 64.51 -9.47 -26.31
CA SER A 91 63.24 -9.22 -25.63
C SER A 91 62.64 -7.92 -26.17
N ILE A 92 61.56 -8.03 -26.94
CA ILE A 92 60.70 -6.90 -27.27
C ILE A 92 59.52 -6.97 -26.29
N PHE A 93 59.46 -5.99 -25.39
CA PHE A 93 58.27 -5.71 -24.58
C PHE A 93 57.12 -5.40 -25.53
N ALA A 94 56.25 -6.38 -25.79
CA ALA A 94 54.92 -6.10 -26.31
C ALA A 94 54.13 -5.48 -25.15
N ALA A 95 53.91 -4.17 -25.21
CA ALA A 95 52.84 -3.54 -24.46
C ALA A 95 51.53 -4.08 -25.02
N ALA A 96 51.07 -5.21 -24.46
CA ALA A 96 49.73 -5.70 -24.68
C ALA A 96 48.79 -4.66 -24.08
N LEU A 97 48.19 -3.83 -24.93
CA LEU A 97 47.01 -3.06 -24.57
C LEU A 97 45.93 -4.09 -24.26
N VAL A 98 45.81 -4.45 -22.98
CA VAL A 98 44.69 -5.24 -22.48
C VAL A 98 43.47 -4.34 -22.58
N VAL A 99 42.81 -4.36 -23.74
CA VAL A 99 41.40 -3.98 -23.80
C VAL A 99 40.68 -5.10 -23.07
N GLY A 100 40.59 -4.97 -21.75
CA GLY A 100 39.69 -5.80 -20.98
C GLY A 100 38.28 -5.62 -21.54
N PRO A 101 37.42 -6.64 -21.49
CA PRO A 101 36.01 -6.40 -21.75
C PRO A 101 35.59 -5.26 -20.82
N ALA A 102 35.13 -4.15 -21.40
CA ALA A 102 34.31 -3.23 -20.64
C ALA A 102 33.08 -4.06 -20.27
N SER A 103 33.09 -4.61 -19.06
CA SER A 103 31.89 -5.19 -18.49
C SER A 103 30.86 -4.07 -18.60
N LEU A 104 29.83 -4.28 -19.41
CA LEU A 104 28.56 -3.58 -19.23
C LEU A 104 28.09 -4.06 -17.86
N VAL A 105 28.62 -3.43 -16.82
CA VAL A 105 28.07 -3.56 -15.50
C VAL A 105 26.78 -2.77 -15.63
N MET A 106 25.71 -3.48 -15.38
CA MET A 106 24.32 -3.12 -15.61
C MET A 106 23.85 -2.59 -14.25
N GLY A 107 23.49 -1.30 -14.10
CA GLY A 107 23.01 -0.78 -12.81
C GLY A 107 21.60 -1.24 -12.58
N HIS A 108 21.26 -1.69 -11.36
CA HIS A 108 19.94 -2.25 -11.12
C HIS A 108 19.51 -1.99 -9.69
N GLY A 109 18.34 -1.36 -9.54
CA GLY A 109 17.72 -1.14 -8.25
C GLY A 109 16.55 -0.16 -8.31
N SER A 110 15.94 0.06 -7.16
CA SER A 110 14.93 1.10 -6.96
C SER A 110 14.89 1.49 -5.48
N MET A 111 14.11 2.51 -5.17
CA MET A 111 13.86 2.92 -3.79
C MET A 111 13.09 1.82 -3.03
N LYS A 112 13.66 1.42 -1.89
CA LYS A 112 13.13 0.44 -0.95
C LYS A 112 12.41 1.12 0.22
N ASP A 113 12.94 2.25 0.68
CA ASP A 113 12.31 3.04 1.74
C ASP A 113 12.59 4.55 1.57
N PRO A 114 11.54 5.40 1.37
CA PRO A 114 10.17 5.04 1.01
C PRO A 114 10.12 4.15 -0.24
N VAL A 115 9.17 3.21 -0.31
CA VAL A 115 9.09 2.27 -1.43
C VAL A 115 8.64 2.97 -2.71
N SER A 116 9.27 2.67 -3.85
CA SER A 116 8.85 3.21 -5.15
C SER A 116 7.61 2.51 -5.70
N ARG A 117 6.85 3.17 -6.59
CA ARG A 117 5.71 2.57 -7.31
C ARG A 117 6.09 1.25 -7.98
N VAL A 118 7.19 1.26 -8.76
CA VAL A 118 7.63 0.09 -9.52
C VAL A 118 8.02 -1.08 -8.61
N TYR A 119 8.64 -0.80 -7.47
CA TYR A 119 9.05 -1.83 -6.52
C TYR A 119 7.87 -2.31 -5.65
N SER A 120 6.96 -1.42 -5.26
CA SER A 120 5.71 -1.79 -4.58
C SER A 120 4.90 -2.78 -5.41
N ILE A 121 4.66 -2.50 -6.69
CA ILE A 121 3.91 -3.42 -7.58
C ILE A 121 4.64 -4.75 -7.76
N HIS A 122 5.98 -4.74 -7.78
CA HIS A 122 6.76 -5.97 -7.78
C HIS A 122 6.52 -6.81 -6.52
N LEU A 123 6.52 -6.17 -5.35
CA LEU A 123 6.33 -6.81 -4.05
C LEU A 123 4.91 -7.36 -3.88
N GLU A 124 3.90 -6.69 -4.42
CA GLU A 124 2.52 -7.21 -4.47
C GLU A 124 2.37 -8.47 -5.37
N GLY A 125 3.35 -8.72 -6.25
CA GLY A 125 3.31 -9.87 -7.15
C GLY A 125 2.56 -9.57 -8.45
N PRO A 126 3.26 -9.33 -9.59
CA PRO A 126 2.63 -8.81 -10.81
C PRO A 126 1.51 -9.66 -11.44
N LYS A 127 1.35 -10.92 -11.05
CA LYS A 127 0.28 -11.80 -11.56
C LYS A 127 -1.01 -11.72 -10.76
N SER A 128 -0.96 -11.27 -9.52
CA SER A 128 -2.10 -11.22 -8.61
C SER A 128 -1.89 -10.11 -7.57
N PRO A 129 -1.73 -8.85 -8.01
CA PRO A 129 -1.50 -7.73 -7.10
C PRO A 129 -2.76 -7.40 -6.27
N ASP A 130 -2.55 -6.83 -5.08
CA ASP A 130 -3.60 -6.52 -4.12
C ASP A 130 -4.23 -5.15 -4.41
N SER A 131 -3.40 -4.13 -4.65
CA SER A 131 -3.85 -2.74 -4.79
C SER A 131 -4.56 -2.51 -6.13
N GLU A 132 -5.54 -1.60 -6.13
CA GLU A 132 -6.22 -1.20 -7.37
C GLU A 132 -5.25 -0.49 -8.32
N ALA A 133 -4.36 0.36 -7.79
CA ALA A 133 -3.34 1.04 -8.56
C ALA A 133 -2.39 0.06 -9.28
N ALA A 134 -1.93 -1.00 -8.61
CA ALA A 134 -1.12 -2.05 -9.23
C ALA A 134 -1.89 -2.81 -10.31
N ARG A 135 -3.14 -3.19 -10.06
CA ARG A 135 -4.01 -3.83 -11.07
C ARG A 135 -4.20 -2.95 -12.30
N ALA A 136 -4.42 -1.65 -12.12
CA ALA A 136 -4.55 -0.69 -13.21
C ALA A 136 -3.24 -0.59 -14.02
N ALA A 137 -2.09 -0.52 -13.35
CA ALA A 137 -0.79 -0.38 -14.01
C ALA A 137 -0.42 -1.61 -14.83
N ILE A 138 -0.69 -2.80 -14.27
CA ILE A 138 -0.51 -4.08 -14.95
C ILE A 138 -1.48 -4.22 -16.12
N SER A 139 -2.70 -3.70 -16.03
CA SER A 139 -3.65 -3.67 -17.15
C SER A 139 -3.15 -2.81 -18.32
N GLU A 140 -2.34 -1.79 -18.07
CA GLU A 140 -1.84 -0.88 -19.12
C GLU A 140 -0.50 -1.33 -19.70
N CYS A 141 0.50 -1.62 -18.87
CA CYS A 141 1.84 -2.01 -19.35
C CYS A 141 2.10 -3.52 -19.41
N GLY A 142 1.19 -4.35 -18.90
CA GLY A 142 1.45 -5.77 -18.65
C GLY A 142 2.35 -5.99 -17.43
N THR A 143 2.75 -7.25 -17.21
CA THR A 143 3.50 -7.65 -16.00
C THR A 143 5.00 -7.49 -16.11
N GLN A 144 5.55 -7.48 -17.34
CA GLN A 144 7.00 -7.49 -17.57
C GLN A 144 7.76 -6.32 -16.92
N PRO A 145 7.28 -5.06 -16.98
CA PRO A 145 7.97 -3.94 -16.33
C PRO A 145 8.18 -4.15 -14.83
N PHE A 146 7.27 -4.86 -14.17
CA PHE A 146 7.32 -5.11 -12.73
C PHE A 146 8.13 -6.36 -12.36
N TYR A 147 8.46 -7.22 -13.33
CA TYR A 147 9.54 -8.19 -13.16
C TYR A 147 10.91 -7.53 -13.32
N ASP A 148 10.98 -6.51 -14.17
CA ASP A 148 12.17 -5.72 -14.44
C ASP A 148 12.18 -4.44 -13.58
N TRP A 149 11.64 -4.50 -12.36
CA TRP A 149 11.41 -3.35 -11.48
C TRP A 149 12.69 -2.56 -11.15
N ASN A 150 13.84 -3.21 -11.30
CA ASN A 150 15.17 -2.67 -11.06
C ASN A 150 15.80 -2.04 -12.32
N GLU A 151 15.08 -1.99 -13.45
CA GLU A 151 15.51 -1.45 -14.76
C GLU A 151 14.65 -0.26 -15.22
N LEU A 152 14.11 0.55 -14.30
CA LEU A 152 13.44 1.81 -14.68
C LEU A 152 14.52 2.87 -14.96
N VAL A 153 14.93 2.94 -16.23
CA VAL A 153 16.11 3.67 -16.67
C VAL A 153 15.86 4.67 -17.81
N ASN A 154 16.76 5.65 -17.88
CA ASN A 154 16.95 6.60 -18.98
C ASN A 154 18.45 6.98 -19.03
N PHE A 155 18.96 7.35 -20.20
CA PHE A 155 20.39 7.44 -20.49
C PHE A 155 20.83 8.88 -20.80
N PHE A 156 21.84 9.34 -20.07
CA PHE A 156 22.46 10.65 -20.21
C PHE A 156 23.98 10.53 -20.45
N PRO A 157 24.40 10.08 -21.64
CA PRO A 157 25.83 9.93 -21.96
C PRO A 157 26.57 11.26 -21.82
N GLY A 158 27.70 11.25 -21.12
CA GLY A 158 28.49 12.44 -20.87
C GLY A 158 29.66 12.18 -19.95
N ASP A 159 30.27 13.26 -19.46
CA ASP A 159 31.25 13.19 -18.40
C ASP A 159 30.60 13.31 -17.01
N ALA A 160 31.39 13.03 -15.98
CA ALA A 160 30.93 13.05 -14.59
C ALA A 160 30.45 14.43 -14.12
N GLU A 161 30.95 15.53 -14.71
CA GLU A 161 30.55 16.90 -14.35
C GLU A 161 29.15 17.21 -14.87
N TYR A 162 28.87 16.88 -16.13
CA TYR A 162 27.52 16.93 -16.69
C TYR A 162 26.57 16.01 -15.92
N GLN A 163 26.98 14.76 -15.66
CA GLN A 163 26.14 13.78 -14.97
C GLN A 163 25.84 14.15 -13.51
N ALA A 164 26.71 14.93 -12.86
CA ALA A 164 26.43 15.48 -11.53
C ALA A 164 25.38 16.59 -11.53
N SER A 165 25.08 17.20 -12.69
CA SER A 165 24.30 18.45 -12.79
C SER A 165 23.28 18.43 -13.94
N ILE A 166 22.81 17.24 -14.34
CA ILE A 166 21.86 17.09 -15.45
C ILE A 166 20.60 17.94 -15.18
N PRO A 167 20.19 18.80 -16.13
CA PRO A 167 18.91 19.50 -16.08
C PRO A 167 17.80 18.57 -16.58
N TYR A 168 17.37 17.64 -15.72
CA TYR A 168 16.41 16.60 -16.07
C TYR A 168 15.10 17.16 -16.65
N GLU A 169 14.69 18.34 -16.22
CA GLU A 169 13.50 19.06 -16.70
C GLU A 169 13.54 19.40 -18.20
N GLN A 170 14.72 19.37 -18.83
CA GLN A 170 14.86 19.60 -20.27
C GLN A 170 14.71 18.33 -21.11
N SER A 171 14.78 17.15 -20.47
CA SER A 171 14.86 15.86 -21.16
C SER A 171 13.73 14.90 -20.76
N ILE A 172 13.21 15.00 -19.53
CA ILE A 172 12.06 14.23 -19.05
C ILE A 172 10.86 15.18 -19.06
N PRO A 173 9.88 15.01 -19.97
CA PRO A 173 8.72 15.90 -20.03
C PRO A 173 7.85 15.84 -18.77
N ASP A 174 7.09 16.92 -18.51
CA ASP A 174 6.02 16.88 -17.50
C ASP A 174 5.03 15.74 -17.81
N GLY A 175 4.55 15.08 -16.75
CA GLY A 175 3.72 13.88 -16.84
C GLY A 175 4.48 12.62 -17.22
N ARG A 176 5.82 12.65 -17.32
CA ARG A 176 6.68 11.49 -17.61
C ARG A 176 7.75 11.23 -16.55
N LEU A 177 7.63 11.84 -15.37
CA LEU A 177 8.64 11.72 -14.32
C LEU A 177 8.67 10.30 -13.75
N ALA A 178 7.51 9.69 -13.48
CA ALA A 178 7.46 8.37 -12.86
C ALA A 178 7.95 7.25 -13.78
N SER A 179 7.76 7.39 -15.10
CA SER A 179 8.35 6.51 -16.11
C SER A 179 9.76 6.90 -16.55
N ALA A 180 10.24 8.08 -16.16
CA ALA A 180 11.48 8.69 -16.67
C ALA A 180 11.52 8.81 -18.21
N ASP A 181 10.38 9.11 -18.85
CA ASP A 181 10.19 9.13 -20.31
C ASP A 181 10.50 7.78 -21.00
N ASN A 182 10.33 6.67 -20.26
CA ASN A 182 10.51 5.32 -20.77
C ASN A 182 9.15 4.65 -21.02
N ASP A 183 8.81 4.45 -22.29
CA ASP A 183 7.52 3.87 -22.72
C ASP A 183 7.20 2.51 -22.08
N LYS A 184 8.22 1.72 -21.70
CA LYS A 184 8.02 0.43 -20.98
C LYS A 184 7.30 0.63 -19.64
N TYR A 185 7.47 1.79 -19.01
CA TYR A 185 6.96 2.12 -17.67
C TYR A 185 5.91 3.23 -17.70
N ALA A 186 5.34 3.58 -18.86
CA ALA A 186 4.42 4.70 -19.02
C ALA A 186 3.19 4.66 -18.08
N CYS A 187 2.71 3.47 -17.70
CA CYS A 187 1.62 3.30 -16.73
C CYS A 187 1.95 3.82 -15.33
N LEU A 188 3.22 3.96 -14.96
CA LEU A 188 3.60 4.57 -13.68
C LEU A 188 3.27 6.07 -13.64
N ASP A 189 3.07 6.70 -14.81
CA ASP A 189 2.67 8.11 -14.93
C ASP A 189 1.15 8.32 -14.76
N MET A 190 0.35 7.25 -14.54
CA MET A 190 -1.08 7.40 -14.29
C MET A 190 -1.34 8.31 -13.09
N ILE A 191 -2.28 9.22 -13.27
CA ILE A 191 -2.78 10.13 -12.25
C ILE A 191 -3.74 9.34 -11.36
N ARG A 192 -3.32 9.04 -10.14
CA ARG A 192 -4.09 8.31 -9.14
C ARG A 192 -3.73 8.80 -7.74
N ASP A 193 -4.74 8.87 -6.88
CA ASP A 193 -4.64 9.23 -5.46
C ASP A 193 -4.61 8.00 -4.53
N ASP A 194 -4.63 6.79 -5.08
CA ASP A 194 -4.61 5.52 -4.37
C ASP A 194 -3.35 4.68 -4.62
N TRP A 195 -2.28 5.27 -5.19
CA TRP A 195 -0.98 4.61 -5.21
C TRP A 195 -0.55 4.23 -3.77
N PRO A 196 -0.04 3.01 -3.53
CA PRO A 196 0.48 2.63 -2.22
C PRO A 196 1.55 3.63 -1.76
N ALA A 197 1.38 4.17 -0.55
CA ALA A 197 2.22 5.25 -0.05
C ALA A 197 2.88 4.89 1.28
N THR A 198 4.10 5.40 1.48
CA THR A 198 4.82 5.29 2.76
C THR A 198 4.48 6.46 3.66
N GLN A 199 4.11 6.17 4.90
CA GLN A 199 3.87 7.21 5.91
C GLN A 199 5.18 7.90 6.31
N VAL A 200 5.20 9.23 6.30
CA VAL A 200 6.38 10.04 6.64
C VAL A 200 6.02 11.26 7.49
N GLN A 201 7.03 11.81 8.15
CA GLN A 201 6.95 13.08 8.88
C GLN A 201 7.97 14.05 8.29
N ALA A 202 7.70 15.35 8.45
CA ALA A 202 8.69 16.38 8.16
C ALA A 202 9.92 16.22 9.07
N GLY A 203 11.08 16.64 8.59
CA GLY A 203 12.35 16.53 9.29
C GLY A 203 13.31 15.49 8.70
N PRO A 204 14.38 15.13 9.45
CA PRO A 204 15.38 14.19 8.98
C PRO A 204 14.79 12.81 8.63
N ARG A 205 15.13 12.29 7.46
CA ARG A 205 14.68 10.98 6.97
C ARG A 205 15.82 10.22 6.33
N GLU A 206 16.01 8.97 6.74
CA GLU A 206 16.85 8.01 6.00
C GLU A 206 16.10 7.56 4.74
N LEU A 207 16.81 7.58 3.62
CA LEU A 207 16.40 7.04 2.33
C LEU A 207 17.23 5.79 2.03
N VAL A 208 16.56 4.74 1.59
CA VAL A 208 17.17 3.45 1.30
C VAL A 208 16.88 3.05 -0.14
N TRP A 209 17.93 2.95 -0.94
CA TRP A 209 17.88 2.41 -2.30
C TRP A 209 18.41 0.99 -2.31
N PHE A 210 17.58 0.02 -2.68
CA PHE A 210 18.02 -1.37 -2.84
C PHE A 210 18.60 -1.59 -4.24
N ALA A 211 19.88 -1.96 -4.30
CA ALA A 211 20.59 -2.20 -5.55
C ALA A 211 20.88 -3.69 -5.71
N THR A 212 20.19 -4.35 -6.65
CA THR A 212 20.53 -5.72 -7.05
C THR A 212 21.87 -5.79 -7.77
N THR A 213 22.34 -4.67 -8.33
CA THR A 213 23.70 -4.52 -8.85
C THR A 213 24.23 -3.13 -8.56
N PRO A 214 25.17 -2.97 -7.61
CA PRO A 214 25.71 -1.67 -7.22
C PRO A 214 26.68 -1.08 -8.25
N HIS A 215 26.74 0.24 -8.33
CA HIS A 215 27.65 1.02 -9.18
C HIS A 215 28.25 2.21 -8.47
N ASN A 216 29.56 2.40 -8.67
CA ASN A 216 30.28 3.60 -8.29
C ASN A 216 31.34 3.90 -9.36
N PRO A 217 31.60 5.17 -9.69
CA PRO A 217 30.99 6.37 -9.10
C PRO A 217 29.56 6.61 -9.60
N GLY A 218 28.76 7.26 -8.75
CA GLY A 218 27.39 7.67 -9.05
C GLY A 218 26.93 8.74 -8.07
N VAL A 219 25.86 9.44 -8.41
CA VAL A 219 25.27 10.50 -7.58
C VAL A 219 23.78 10.21 -7.35
N PHE A 220 23.31 10.48 -6.14
CA PHE A 220 21.90 10.46 -5.80
C PHE A 220 21.39 11.90 -5.70
N ARG A 221 20.23 12.15 -6.31
CA ARG A 221 19.49 13.41 -6.18
C ARG A 221 18.04 13.08 -5.83
N ALA A 222 17.41 13.93 -5.02
CA ALA A 222 16.06 13.72 -4.56
C ALA A 222 15.24 15.01 -4.74
N TRP A 223 13.96 14.85 -5.03
CA TRP A 223 12.97 15.92 -5.13
C TRP A 223 11.72 15.52 -4.35
N LEU A 224 11.01 16.51 -3.83
CA LEU A 224 9.68 16.33 -3.27
C LEU A 224 8.72 17.31 -3.94
N THR A 225 7.49 16.85 -4.18
CA THR A 225 6.42 17.73 -4.66
C THR A 225 6.23 18.96 -3.75
N THR A 226 5.87 20.10 -4.34
CA THR A 226 5.50 21.32 -3.60
C THR A 226 4.23 21.11 -2.78
N ASP A 227 4.00 21.99 -1.80
CA ASP A 227 2.83 21.95 -0.91
C ASP A 227 1.50 22.15 -1.66
N ASP A 228 1.55 22.84 -2.81
CA ASP A 228 0.39 23.12 -3.67
C ASP A 228 0.17 22.06 -4.77
N TRP A 229 0.93 20.96 -4.78
CA TRP A 229 0.71 19.85 -5.71
C TRP A 229 -0.43 18.96 -5.22
N ASN A 230 -1.29 18.50 -6.15
CA ASN A 230 -2.38 17.58 -5.84
C ASN A 230 -2.16 16.21 -6.51
N ALA A 231 -2.52 15.13 -5.80
CA ALA A 231 -2.43 13.77 -6.33
C ALA A 231 -3.32 13.50 -7.57
N THR A 232 -4.30 14.36 -7.82
CA THR A 232 -5.11 14.34 -9.04
C THR A 232 -4.49 15.11 -10.21
N ASP A 233 -3.30 15.68 -10.04
CA ASP A 233 -2.55 16.38 -11.08
C ASP A 233 -1.36 15.53 -11.58
N PRO A 234 -0.95 15.66 -12.86
CA PRO A 234 0.26 15.02 -13.33
C PRO A 234 1.50 15.58 -12.61
N LEU A 235 2.47 14.70 -12.32
CA LEU A 235 3.78 15.13 -11.84
C LEU A 235 4.44 16.04 -12.86
N ASN A 236 5.00 17.15 -12.41
CA ASN A 236 5.65 18.14 -13.26
C ASN A 236 6.83 18.79 -12.55
N TRP A 237 7.81 19.25 -13.31
CA TRP A 237 9.05 19.82 -12.74
C TRP A 237 8.84 21.15 -12.02
N ALA A 238 7.82 21.93 -12.42
CA ALA A 238 7.52 23.21 -11.78
C ALA A 238 7.06 23.06 -10.32
N GLN A 239 6.50 21.90 -9.98
CA GLN A 239 6.04 21.55 -8.64
C GLN A 239 6.96 20.53 -7.96
N MET A 240 8.25 20.48 -8.33
CA MET A 240 9.27 19.67 -7.67
C MET A 240 10.32 20.56 -6.99
N VAL A 241 10.59 20.30 -5.71
CA VAL A 241 11.65 20.96 -4.95
C VAL A 241 12.79 19.97 -4.76
N GLU A 242 13.97 20.30 -5.26
CA GLU A 242 15.18 19.50 -5.02
C GLU A 242 15.58 19.56 -3.54
N LEU A 243 15.89 18.39 -2.97
CA LEU A 243 16.29 18.22 -1.59
C LEU A 243 17.81 18.03 -1.50
N GLU A 244 18.40 18.50 -0.41
CA GLU A 244 19.78 18.17 -0.09
C GLU A 244 19.90 16.68 0.27
N VAL A 245 20.86 16.00 -0.36
CA VAL A 245 21.18 14.60 -0.10
C VAL A 245 22.49 14.54 0.69
N GLY A 246 22.43 13.91 1.85
CA GLY A 246 23.58 13.68 2.71
C GLY A 246 24.56 12.64 2.15
N PRO A 247 25.64 12.32 2.90
CA PRO A 247 26.62 11.33 2.48
C PRO A 247 25.97 9.96 2.21
N VAL A 248 26.31 9.37 1.05
CA VAL A 248 25.81 8.05 0.66
C VAL A 248 26.75 6.96 1.18
N SER A 249 26.19 6.03 1.94
CA SER A 249 26.86 4.80 2.39
C SER A 249 26.29 3.58 1.69
N PHE A 250 27.09 2.53 1.54
CA PHE A 250 26.65 1.26 0.93
C PHE A 250 26.85 0.12 1.92
N VAL A 251 25.76 -0.50 2.36
CA VAL A 251 25.74 -1.56 3.38
C VAL A 251 24.94 -2.75 2.85
N GLY A 252 25.61 -3.89 2.65
CA GLY A 252 24.98 -5.07 2.05
C GLY A 252 24.66 -4.81 0.57
N GLN A 253 23.37 -4.62 0.28
CA GLN A 253 22.86 -4.22 -1.05
C GLN A 253 22.08 -2.90 -1.02
N ASP A 254 22.11 -2.20 0.10
CA ASP A 254 21.37 -0.95 0.30
C ASP A 254 22.35 0.23 0.21
N TYR A 255 22.05 1.19 -0.67
CA TYR A 255 22.57 2.55 -0.52
C TYR A 255 21.70 3.30 0.48
N ARG A 256 22.34 3.93 1.46
CA ARG A 256 21.69 4.65 2.56
C ARG A 256 22.21 6.07 2.63
N PHE A 257 21.30 7.03 2.66
CA PHE A 257 21.60 8.45 2.72
C PHE A 257 20.47 9.19 3.43
N GLU A 258 20.79 10.30 4.07
CA GLU A 258 19.81 11.14 4.76
C GLU A 258 19.39 12.31 3.89
N THR A 259 18.15 12.76 4.09
CA THR A 259 17.67 14.06 3.62
C THR A 259 16.83 14.72 4.73
N VAL A 260 16.39 15.96 4.50
CA VAL A 260 15.43 16.64 5.37
C VAL A 260 14.17 16.88 4.57
N LEU A 261 13.09 16.20 4.94
CA LEU A 261 11.79 16.41 4.32
C LEU A 261 11.20 17.74 4.83
N PRO A 262 10.81 18.68 3.95
CA PRO A 262 10.17 19.92 4.36
C PRO A 262 8.77 19.66 4.92
N GLU A 263 8.24 20.62 5.66
CA GLU A 263 6.84 20.62 6.11
C GLU A 263 5.88 20.48 4.92
N ARG A 264 4.95 19.55 5.04
CA ARG A 264 3.93 19.16 4.06
C ARG A 264 2.76 18.51 4.79
N THR A 265 1.63 18.37 4.12
CA THR A 265 0.44 17.66 4.64
C THR A 265 -0.16 16.79 3.55
N GLY A 266 -0.60 15.59 3.90
CA GLY A 266 -1.28 14.69 2.97
C GLY A 266 -0.33 14.08 1.93
N ARG A 267 -0.88 13.72 0.77
CA ARG A 267 -0.20 12.90 -0.24
C ARG A 267 0.78 13.72 -1.09
N HIS A 268 2.00 13.23 -1.18
CA HIS A 268 3.09 13.79 -1.98
C HIS A 268 3.87 12.69 -2.70
N VAL A 269 4.77 13.09 -3.61
CA VAL A 269 5.69 12.16 -4.28
C VAL A 269 7.13 12.57 -4.02
N LEU A 270 7.89 11.68 -3.40
CA LEU A 270 9.35 11.74 -3.32
C LEU A 270 9.93 11.10 -4.58
N TYR A 271 10.69 11.87 -5.35
CA TYR A 271 11.31 11.42 -6.58
C TYR A 271 12.82 11.32 -6.40
N VAL A 272 13.39 10.14 -6.60
CA VAL A 272 14.82 9.88 -6.38
C VAL A 272 15.46 9.38 -7.66
N ILE A 273 16.60 9.95 -8.01
CA ILE A 273 17.39 9.57 -9.18
C ILE A 273 18.78 9.11 -8.73
N TRP A 274 19.15 7.91 -9.15
CA TRP A 274 20.53 7.41 -9.07
C TRP A 274 21.19 7.51 -10.44
N GLN A 275 22.10 8.45 -10.61
CA GLN A 275 22.81 8.69 -11.87
C GLN A 275 24.21 8.10 -11.82
N ARG A 276 24.50 7.14 -12.71
CA ARG A 276 25.87 6.63 -12.89
C ARG A 276 26.76 7.70 -13.50
N GLN A 277 28.00 7.75 -13.03
CA GLN A 277 29.03 8.64 -13.55
C GLN A 277 30.03 7.88 -14.42
N ASP A 278 29.61 7.59 -15.65
CA ASP A 278 30.40 6.86 -16.64
C ASP A 278 29.98 7.24 -18.08
N PRO A 279 30.72 6.84 -19.13
CA PRO A 279 30.39 7.23 -20.50
C PRO A 279 29.02 6.80 -21.02
N VAL A 280 28.37 5.80 -20.40
CA VAL A 280 27.01 5.36 -20.76
C VAL A 280 25.98 6.28 -20.12
N GLY A 281 26.21 6.70 -18.87
CA GLY A 281 25.35 7.67 -18.18
C GLY A 281 23.95 7.16 -17.90
N GLU A 282 23.81 5.86 -17.64
CA GLU A 282 22.54 5.26 -17.24
C GLU A 282 22.10 5.80 -15.87
N GLY A 283 20.89 6.35 -15.81
CA GLY A 283 20.22 6.77 -14.59
C GLY A 283 19.06 5.85 -14.24
N PHE A 284 18.75 5.75 -12.95
CA PHE A 284 17.62 5.00 -12.40
C PHE A 284 16.69 5.94 -11.68
N TYR A 285 15.39 5.75 -11.84
CA TYR A 285 14.38 6.71 -11.36
C TYR A 285 13.34 6.00 -10.52
N ALA A 286 12.95 6.63 -9.42
CA ALA A 286 12.00 6.10 -8.48
C ALA A 286 11.04 7.19 -8.02
N ALA A 287 9.77 7.08 -8.42
CA ALA A 287 8.68 7.81 -7.79
C ALA A 287 8.18 7.01 -6.59
N CYS A 288 8.17 7.63 -5.41
CA CYS A 288 7.73 7.03 -4.16
C CYS A 288 6.59 7.88 -3.62
N ASP A 289 5.38 7.32 -3.59
CA ASP A 289 4.24 8.01 -2.97
C ASP A 289 4.44 8.00 -1.45
N VAL A 290 4.25 9.17 -0.84
CA VAL A 290 4.40 9.37 0.59
C VAL A 290 3.21 10.16 1.11
N ILE A 291 2.86 9.95 2.38
CA ILE A 291 1.81 10.72 3.05
C ILE A 291 2.44 11.40 4.27
N PHE A 292 2.37 12.73 4.28
CA PHE A 292 2.90 13.57 5.35
C PHE A 292 1.85 13.84 6.41
N GLY A 293 2.23 13.60 7.66
CA GLY A 293 1.33 13.67 8.79
C GLY A 293 0.39 12.48 8.81
N ASP A 294 0.02 12.01 10.00
CA ASP A 294 -1.20 11.21 10.11
C ASP A 294 -2.41 12.15 10.01
N VAL A 295 -3.39 11.73 9.20
CA VAL A 295 -4.81 12.16 9.10
C VAL A 295 -5.19 13.52 8.50
N ASP A 296 -5.53 13.51 7.20
CA ASP A 296 -6.52 14.44 6.60
C ASP A 296 -7.54 13.69 5.68
N ALA A 297 -7.89 12.45 6.04
CA ALA A 297 -9.26 12.37 6.49
C ALA A 297 -9.23 13.16 7.79
N GLU A 298 -10.01 14.24 7.94
CA GLU A 298 -10.14 14.81 9.29
C GLU A 298 -10.34 13.63 10.24
N PRO A 299 -9.60 13.57 11.35
CA PRO A 299 -9.54 12.37 12.15
C PRO A 299 -10.95 11.80 12.26
N ILE A 300 -11.08 10.58 11.72
CA ILE A 300 -12.34 9.88 11.78
C ILE A 300 -12.32 9.18 13.12
N GLY A 301 -13.40 9.38 13.84
CA GLY A 301 -13.69 8.72 15.09
C GLY A 301 -15.06 8.11 14.93
N ALA A 302 -15.36 7.21 15.84
CA ALA A 302 -16.71 6.74 16.02
C ALA A 302 -17.65 7.91 16.31
N CYS A 303 -18.58 8.12 15.38
CA CYS A 303 -19.68 9.02 15.55
C CYS A 303 -20.96 8.22 15.74
N CYS A 304 -21.65 8.48 16.84
CA CYS A 304 -22.91 7.87 17.18
C CYS A 304 -24.04 8.74 16.64
N ILE A 305 -24.74 8.27 15.61
CA ILE A 305 -25.90 8.95 15.02
C ILE A 305 -27.07 7.98 15.10
N ASP A 306 -28.13 8.36 15.81
CA ASP A 306 -29.24 7.46 16.15
C ASP A 306 -28.71 6.17 16.82
N GLU A 307 -29.23 4.98 16.45
CA GLU A 307 -28.80 3.66 16.98
C GLU A 307 -27.55 3.08 16.27
N GLY A 308 -26.78 3.90 15.53
CA GLY A 308 -25.71 3.42 14.66
C GLY A 308 -24.37 4.15 14.84
N CYS A 309 -23.28 3.40 14.71
CA CYS A 309 -21.94 3.94 14.70
C CYS A 309 -21.39 4.09 13.28
N GLN A 310 -20.81 5.25 12.96
CA GLN A 310 -20.07 5.46 11.71
C GLN A 310 -18.72 6.10 11.97
N LEU A 311 -17.68 5.65 11.26
CA LEU A 311 -16.38 6.32 11.26
C LEU A 311 -16.44 7.53 10.31
N ILE A 312 -16.69 8.70 10.88
CA ILE A 312 -16.78 9.96 10.15
C ILE A 312 -16.06 11.05 10.93
N THR A 313 -15.89 12.21 10.31
CA THR A 313 -15.18 13.34 10.91
C THR A 313 -15.99 13.99 12.04
N SER A 314 -15.35 14.60 13.03
CA SER A 314 -16.02 15.35 14.11
C SER A 314 -17.02 16.41 13.58
N ASN A 315 -16.62 17.11 12.51
CA ASN A 315 -17.46 18.10 11.83
C ASN A 315 -18.69 17.47 11.15
N SER A 316 -18.51 16.33 10.48
CA SER A 316 -19.60 15.58 9.86
C SER A 316 -20.55 14.98 10.91
N CYS A 317 -19.98 14.52 12.03
CA CYS A 317 -20.73 14.00 13.16
C CYS A 317 -21.66 15.04 13.75
N SER A 318 -21.10 16.21 14.08
CA SER A 318 -21.86 17.36 14.60
C SER A 318 -22.91 17.86 13.61
N ALA A 319 -22.60 17.88 12.32
CA ALA A 319 -23.53 18.32 11.28
C ALA A 319 -24.73 17.36 11.09
N ASN A 320 -24.57 16.08 11.41
CA ASN A 320 -25.63 15.07 11.37
C ASN A 320 -26.31 14.86 12.73
N GLY A 321 -25.96 15.66 13.75
CA GLY A 321 -26.57 15.58 15.08
C GLY A 321 -26.09 14.39 15.93
N GLY A 322 -24.94 13.80 15.60
CA GLY A 322 -24.34 12.70 16.35
C GLY A 322 -23.32 13.13 17.40
N GLU A 323 -22.93 12.18 18.25
CA GLU A 323 -21.92 12.33 19.29
C GLU A 323 -20.59 11.72 18.86
N TYR A 324 -19.50 12.48 18.99
CA TYR A 324 -18.19 12.13 18.47
C TYR A 324 -17.26 11.65 19.59
N ASN A 325 -16.78 10.41 19.52
CA ASN A 325 -16.01 9.74 20.58
C ASN A 325 -14.50 9.98 20.50
N GLY A 326 -14.08 11.01 19.77
CA GLY A 326 -12.68 11.39 19.66
C GLY A 326 -11.95 10.74 18.49
N ASP A 327 -10.78 11.27 18.19
CA ASP A 327 -10.00 10.95 16.99
C ASP A 327 -9.44 9.53 17.04
N ASN A 328 -9.59 8.79 15.93
CA ASN A 328 -9.21 7.38 15.80
C ASN A 328 -9.94 6.42 16.76
N SER A 329 -11.01 6.87 17.43
CA SER A 329 -11.88 5.97 18.18
C SER A 329 -12.51 4.97 17.20
N LEU A 330 -12.40 3.68 17.52
CA LEU A 330 -13.01 2.66 16.70
C LEU A 330 -14.48 2.58 17.03
N CYS A 331 -15.24 2.36 15.98
CA CYS A 331 -16.66 2.19 16.08
C CYS A 331 -16.98 0.96 16.96
N ALA A 332 -16.10 -0.07 16.97
CA ALA A 332 -16.19 -1.25 17.82
C ALA A 332 -15.91 -0.97 19.31
N GLU A 333 -15.28 0.16 19.62
CA GLU A 333 -14.86 0.55 20.98
C GLU A 333 -15.70 1.71 21.52
N ALA A 334 -16.37 2.45 20.64
CA ALA A 334 -17.27 3.52 21.03
C ALA A 334 -18.63 2.95 21.41
N ALA A 335 -19.03 3.20 22.65
CA ALA A 335 -20.36 2.95 23.16
C ALA A 335 -21.35 3.96 22.52
N CYS A 336 -21.60 3.81 21.22
CA CYS A 336 -22.79 4.39 20.63
C CYS A 336 -23.99 3.74 21.29
N ASP A 337 -24.90 4.57 21.76
CA ASP A 337 -26.16 4.15 22.38
C ASP A 337 -26.95 3.33 21.33
N GLY A 338 -26.64 2.03 21.27
CA GLY A 338 -26.75 1.17 20.08
C GLY A 338 -25.46 0.37 19.80
N GLY A 339 -25.13 -0.56 20.72
CA GLY A 339 -23.84 -1.23 20.83
C GLY A 339 -23.24 -1.85 19.57
N MET A 340 -21.93 -1.66 19.42
CA MET A 340 -21.10 -2.34 18.43
C MET A 340 -20.56 -3.64 19.00
N GLN A 341 -21.41 -4.67 18.97
CA GLN A 341 -20.95 -6.04 18.91
C GLN A 341 -20.20 -6.23 17.58
N GLY A 342 -19.10 -6.99 17.60
CA GLY A 342 -18.48 -7.47 16.37
C GLY A 342 -19.44 -8.32 15.53
N PRO A 343 -18.98 -8.94 14.42
CA PRO A 343 -19.74 -9.94 13.65
C PRO A 343 -20.33 -11.10 14.45
N ASP A 344 -20.06 -11.18 15.74
CA ASP A 344 -19.92 -12.39 16.49
C ASP A 344 -20.48 -12.13 17.89
N SER A 345 -21.73 -12.54 18.15
CA SER A 345 -22.32 -12.46 19.49
C SER A 345 -22.24 -13.81 20.21
N VAL A 346 -21.94 -13.76 21.49
CA VAL A 346 -21.95 -14.91 22.39
C VAL A 346 -23.03 -14.68 23.44
N SER A 347 -23.88 -15.67 23.63
CA SER A 347 -24.85 -15.67 24.73
C SER A 347 -24.74 -16.95 25.53
N VAL A 348 -24.96 -16.87 26.83
CA VAL A 348 -25.03 -18.00 27.75
C VAL A 348 -26.42 -18.03 28.38
N GLN A 349 -26.96 -19.23 28.55
CA GLN A 349 -28.26 -19.44 29.19
C GLN A 349 -28.16 -20.58 30.18
N LEU A 350 -28.73 -20.35 31.37
CA LEU A 350 -28.89 -21.41 32.36
C LEU A 350 -29.91 -22.44 31.87
N VAL A 351 -29.51 -23.71 31.85
CA VAL A 351 -30.39 -24.84 31.51
C VAL A 351 -30.92 -25.48 32.79
N ASN A 352 -30.06 -25.71 33.78
CA ASN A 352 -30.44 -26.30 35.06
C ASN A 352 -29.44 -25.93 36.16
N ASP A 353 -29.90 -25.73 37.39
CA ASP A 353 -29.06 -25.39 38.55
C ASP A 353 -29.40 -26.30 39.73
N TRP A 354 -28.39 -26.87 40.38
CA TRP A 354 -28.54 -27.69 41.60
C TRP A 354 -27.81 -27.11 42.82
N GLY A 355 -27.41 -25.84 42.77
CA GLY A 355 -26.91 -25.03 43.89
C GLY A 355 -25.44 -25.25 44.26
N GLY A 356 -24.78 -26.25 43.66
CA GLY A 356 -23.33 -26.45 43.74
C GLY A 356 -22.67 -26.67 42.38
N GLY A 357 -23.48 -26.65 41.33
CA GLY A 357 -23.09 -26.81 39.94
C GLY A 357 -24.32 -26.57 39.07
N TYR A 358 -24.09 -26.43 37.78
CA TYR A 358 -25.15 -26.11 36.82
C TYR A 358 -24.86 -26.68 35.44
N GLU A 359 -25.91 -26.76 34.64
CA GLU A 359 -25.88 -27.01 33.21
C GLU A 359 -26.24 -25.70 32.51
N ALA A 360 -25.46 -25.33 31.49
CA ALA A 360 -25.69 -24.14 30.70
C ALA A 360 -25.48 -24.42 29.21
N SER A 361 -26.09 -23.58 28.38
CA SER A 361 -25.88 -23.57 26.93
C SER A 361 -25.29 -22.24 26.49
N MET A 362 -24.29 -22.28 25.62
CA MET A 362 -23.75 -21.10 24.94
C MET A 362 -24.13 -21.11 23.47
N THR A 363 -24.50 -19.95 22.94
CA THR A 363 -24.79 -19.75 21.53
C THR A 363 -23.83 -18.73 20.95
N ILE A 364 -23.09 -19.15 19.93
CA ILE A 364 -22.25 -18.33 19.06
C ILE A 364 -23.08 -17.96 17.84
N THR A 365 -23.19 -16.67 17.51
CA THR A 365 -23.95 -16.19 16.36
C THR A 365 -23.08 -15.32 15.48
N ASN A 366 -23.05 -15.59 14.17
CA ASN A 366 -22.54 -14.65 13.17
C ASN A 366 -23.58 -13.53 12.98
N SER A 367 -23.68 -12.61 13.93
CA SER A 367 -24.72 -11.58 14.01
C SER A 367 -24.53 -10.43 13.03
N ILE A 368 -23.30 -10.10 12.61
CA ILE A 368 -23.00 -8.87 11.85
C ILE A 368 -21.91 -9.08 10.77
N GLY A 369 -22.28 -9.50 9.56
CA GLY A 369 -21.32 -9.55 8.45
C GLY A 369 -21.91 -10.08 7.15
N ASP A 370 -21.23 -9.84 6.02
CA ASP A 370 -21.58 -10.42 4.72
C ASP A 370 -20.77 -11.70 4.41
N LEU A 371 -19.94 -12.14 5.35
CA LEU A 371 -19.02 -13.27 5.21
C LEU A 371 -19.36 -14.38 6.21
N PRO A 372 -19.20 -15.65 5.81
CA PRO A 372 -19.34 -16.76 6.74
C PRO A 372 -18.20 -16.77 7.77
N MET A 373 -18.53 -17.02 9.03
CA MET A 373 -17.58 -17.37 10.09
C MET A 373 -17.17 -18.83 9.89
N ILE A 374 -15.86 -19.08 9.93
CA ILE A 374 -15.27 -20.40 9.69
C ILE A 374 -14.37 -20.74 10.87
N ASP A 375 -14.61 -21.92 11.47
CA ASP A 375 -13.86 -22.48 12.59
C ASP A 375 -13.79 -21.58 13.82
N TRP A 376 -14.95 -21.36 14.45
CA TRP A 376 -15.05 -20.48 15.62
C TRP A 376 -14.26 -21.00 16.83
N GLU A 377 -13.64 -20.05 17.54
CA GLU A 377 -12.85 -20.26 18.76
C GLU A 377 -13.24 -19.23 19.81
N LEU A 378 -13.74 -19.68 20.96
CA LEU A 378 -14.04 -18.87 22.13
C LEU A 378 -12.95 -19.08 23.18
N THR A 379 -12.33 -18.01 23.64
CA THR A 379 -11.33 -18.02 24.71
C THR A 379 -11.76 -17.12 25.87
N PHE A 380 -11.27 -17.40 27.08
CA PHE A 380 -11.34 -16.51 28.23
C PHE A 380 -10.22 -16.85 29.23
N ASP A 381 -9.65 -15.83 29.87
CA ASP A 381 -8.54 -15.96 30.82
C ASP A 381 -9.01 -16.62 32.12
N GLU A 382 -10.15 -16.17 32.64
CA GLU A 382 -10.80 -16.75 33.81
C GLU A 382 -12.28 -17.02 33.51
N GLY A 383 -12.79 -18.16 33.98
CA GLY A 383 -14.19 -18.54 33.78
C GLY A 383 -14.57 -19.80 34.55
N PRO A 384 -15.76 -20.36 34.32
CA PRO A 384 -16.24 -21.50 35.09
C PRO A 384 -15.45 -22.78 34.80
N GLY A 385 -15.28 -23.62 35.83
CA GLY A 385 -14.64 -24.94 35.70
C GLY A 385 -15.50 -25.94 34.92
N ILE A 386 -15.39 -25.94 33.59
CA ILE A 386 -16.14 -26.84 32.71
C ILE A 386 -15.74 -28.30 32.96
N SER A 387 -16.68 -29.09 33.48
CA SER A 387 -16.49 -30.51 33.80
C SER A 387 -16.82 -31.44 32.64
N SER A 388 -17.78 -31.06 31.79
CA SER A 388 -18.07 -31.75 30.54
C SER A 388 -18.71 -30.79 29.55
N ILE A 389 -18.48 -31.01 28.26
CA ILE A 389 -18.96 -30.18 27.15
C ILE A 389 -19.50 -31.07 26.02
N TRP A 390 -20.46 -30.59 25.24
CA TRP A 390 -20.95 -31.26 24.03
C TRP A 390 -21.28 -30.26 22.92
N ASN A 391 -21.17 -30.72 21.66
CA ASN A 391 -21.22 -29.89 20.44
C ASN A 391 -20.11 -28.83 20.35
N ALA A 392 -19.05 -28.99 21.13
CA ALA A 392 -17.84 -28.16 21.12
C ALA A 392 -16.67 -28.97 21.71
N ILE A 393 -15.44 -28.54 21.42
CA ILE A 393 -14.20 -29.15 21.89
C ILE A 393 -13.58 -28.21 22.92
N LEU A 394 -13.37 -28.69 24.15
CA LEU A 394 -12.61 -27.99 25.19
C LEU A 394 -11.13 -28.40 25.07
N GLU A 395 -10.22 -27.42 24.94
CA GLU A 395 -8.78 -27.64 24.86
C GLU A 395 -8.06 -27.13 26.11
N ASP A 396 -6.96 -27.80 26.49
CA ASP A 396 -6.09 -27.35 27.59
C ASP A 396 -5.25 -26.15 27.11
N GLY A 397 -5.58 -24.94 27.58
CA GLY A 397 -4.81 -23.72 27.34
C GLY A 397 -3.76 -23.45 28.43
N ASP A 398 -2.67 -22.76 28.07
CA ASP A 398 -1.68 -22.25 29.04
C ASP A 398 -2.26 -21.04 29.80
N GLY A 399 -3.08 -21.30 30.82
CA GLY A 399 -3.57 -20.27 31.75
C GLY A 399 -4.94 -19.66 31.44
N GLY A 400 -5.75 -20.29 30.58
CA GLY A 400 -7.12 -19.88 30.27
C GLY A 400 -7.95 -21.03 29.67
N THR A 401 -9.21 -20.77 29.33
CA THR A 401 -10.11 -21.74 28.70
C THR A 401 -10.20 -21.50 27.20
N VAL A 402 -10.12 -22.56 26.40
CA VAL A 402 -10.25 -22.51 24.94
C VAL A 402 -11.34 -23.50 24.51
N ILE A 403 -12.36 -22.99 23.82
CA ILE A 403 -13.50 -23.77 23.31
C ILE A 403 -13.59 -23.58 21.81
N ARG A 404 -13.56 -24.67 21.04
CA ARG A 404 -13.63 -24.66 19.58
C ARG A 404 -14.86 -25.38 19.06
N ASN A 405 -15.20 -25.10 17.81
CA ASN A 405 -16.21 -25.84 17.08
C ASN A 405 -15.88 -27.34 16.92
N GLU A 406 -16.93 -28.13 16.81
CA GLU A 406 -16.86 -29.46 16.22
C GLU A 406 -16.80 -29.36 14.68
N PHE A 407 -16.40 -30.45 14.03
CA PHE A 407 -16.22 -30.46 12.57
C PHE A 407 -17.51 -30.12 11.78
N PHE A 408 -18.69 -30.24 12.40
CA PHE A 408 -19.98 -30.05 11.74
C PHE A 408 -20.63 -28.69 12.00
N ASN A 409 -20.15 -27.89 12.96
CA ASN A 409 -20.75 -26.62 13.36
C ASN A 409 -19.79 -25.42 13.32
N GLY A 410 -18.63 -25.57 12.67
CA GLY A 410 -17.66 -24.49 12.47
C GLY A 410 -17.98 -23.52 11.35
N TYR A 411 -18.91 -23.85 10.45
CA TYR A 411 -19.28 -22.99 9.32
C TYR A 411 -20.61 -22.29 9.61
N LEU A 412 -20.58 -20.98 9.82
CA LEU A 412 -21.74 -20.15 10.15
C LEU A 412 -21.89 -19.02 9.12
N GLU A 413 -22.86 -19.16 8.22
CA GLU A 413 -23.28 -18.08 7.32
C GLU A 413 -23.72 -16.84 8.11
N PRO A 414 -23.76 -15.65 7.49
CA PRO A 414 -24.39 -14.47 8.08
C PRO A 414 -25.76 -14.76 8.69
N GLY A 415 -25.94 -14.41 9.96
CA GLY A 415 -27.14 -14.64 10.77
C GLY A 415 -27.32 -16.06 11.29
N ALA A 416 -26.38 -16.99 11.02
CA ALA A 416 -26.43 -18.35 11.55
C ALA A 416 -25.78 -18.46 12.93
N SER A 417 -26.19 -19.47 13.70
CA SER A 417 -25.67 -19.72 15.04
C SER A 417 -25.23 -21.18 15.24
N ALA A 418 -24.25 -21.38 16.11
CA ALA A 418 -23.91 -22.68 16.71
C ALA A 418 -24.20 -22.63 18.21
N THR A 419 -24.77 -23.70 18.75
CA THR A 419 -25.03 -23.82 20.19
C THR A 419 -24.33 -25.05 20.74
N PHE A 420 -23.64 -24.87 21.86
CA PHE A 420 -23.03 -25.95 22.63
C PHE A 420 -23.49 -25.89 24.08
N GLY A 421 -23.39 -27.03 24.79
CA GLY A 421 -23.77 -27.12 26.20
C GLY A 421 -22.62 -27.61 27.04
N PHE A 422 -22.64 -27.24 28.31
CA PHE A 422 -21.61 -27.61 29.27
C PHE A 422 -22.17 -27.79 30.69
N ILE A 423 -21.45 -28.56 31.50
CA ILE A 423 -21.72 -28.79 32.93
C ILE A 423 -20.56 -28.26 33.75
N VAL A 424 -20.90 -27.59 34.85
CA VAL A 424 -19.98 -27.17 35.91
C VAL A 424 -20.36 -27.94 37.17
N ASN A 425 -19.46 -28.78 37.68
CA ASN A 425 -19.74 -29.59 38.88
C ASN A 425 -19.54 -28.82 40.19
N ASP A 426 -18.63 -27.83 40.19
CA ASP A 426 -18.21 -27.05 41.35
C ASP A 426 -18.25 -25.55 41.00
N GLY A 427 -19.41 -24.93 41.14
CA GLY A 427 -19.60 -23.51 40.82
C GLY A 427 -21.06 -23.06 40.99
N THR A 428 -21.28 -21.75 40.97
CA THR A 428 -22.62 -21.13 41.10
C THR A 428 -22.96 -20.35 39.85
N TRP A 429 -24.26 -20.24 39.56
CA TRP A 429 -24.76 -19.34 38.52
C TRP A 429 -25.04 -17.95 39.13
N PRO A 430 -24.69 -16.85 38.45
CA PRO A 430 -24.05 -16.82 37.14
C PRO A 430 -22.53 -16.96 37.14
N PRO A 431 -21.93 -17.49 36.06
CA PRO A 431 -20.49 -17.43 35.86
C PRO A 431 -20.02 -16.02 35.49
N ALA A 432 -18.83 -15.67 35.97
CA ALA A 432 -18.04 -14.58 35.40
C ALA A 432 -17.14 -15.11 34.27
N PHE A 433 -16.87 -14.27 33.28
CA PHE A 433 -15.90 -14.52 32.22
C PHE A 433 -14.97 -13.31 32.14
N VAL A 434 -13.66 -13.53 32.25
CA VAL A 434 -12.65 -12.48 32.19
C VAL A 434 -11.93 -12.56 30.85
N ASN A 435 -11.82 -11.42 30.16
CA ASN A 435 -11.15 -11.29 28.86
C ASN A 435 -11.66 -12.32 27.83
N ALA A 436 -12.99 -12.42 27.67
CA ALA A 436 -13.55 -13.32 26.67
C ALA A 436 -13.27 -12.80 25.25
N GLU A 437 -12.80 -13.68 24.36
CA GLU A 437 -12.58 -13.37 22.95
C GLU A 437 -13.20 -14.45 22.06
N LEU A 438 -13.82 -14.04 20.96
CA LEU A 438 -14.29 -14.91 19.88
C LEU A 438 -13.45 -14.63 18.64
N ASN A 439 -12.73 -15.65 18.17
CA ASN A 439 -11.77 -15.57 17.07
C ASN A 439 -10.70 -14.46 17.25
N GLY A 440 -10.29 -14.20 18.50
CA GLY A 440 -9.31 -13.17 18.86
C GLY A 440 -9.88 -11.74 18.91
N MET A 441 -11.20 -11.59 18.84
CA MET A 441 -11.90 -10.32 19.03
C MET A 441 -12.63 -10.34 20.38
N HIS A 442 -12.58 -9.26 21.15
CA HIS A 442 -13.30 -9.18 22.42
C HIS A 442 -14.79 -9.48 22.24
N ALA A 443 -15.33 -10.37 23.09
CA ALA A 443 -16.70 -10.84 23.02
C ALA A 443 -17.41 -10.62 24.35
N HIS A 444 -18.49 -9.83 24.33
CA HIS A 444 -19.43 -9.76 25.45
C HIS A 444 -20.29 -11.04 25.48
N ILE A 445 -20.36 -11.70 26.64
CA ILE A 445 -21.18 -12.91 26.83
C ILE A 445 -22.49 -12.50 27.50
N GLU A 446 -23.54 -12.35 26.70
CA GLU A 446 -24.86 -11.96 27.19
C GLU A 446 -25.54 -13.09 27.98
N GLY A 447 -26.37 -12.72 28.97
CA GLY A 447 -27.27 -13.68 29.62
C GLY A 447 -26.67 -14.44 30.80
N ALA A 448 -25.49 -14.05 31.28
CA ALA A 448 -24.97 -14.43 32.59
C ALA A 448 -25.70 -13.71 33.74
N ASP A 449 -26.94 -13.28 33.56
CA ASP A 449 -27.75 -12.79 34.67
C ASP A 449 -28.61 -13.94 35.20
N HIS A 450 -29.13 -13.80 36.41
CA HIS A 450 -30.05 -14.77 36.98
C HIS A 450 -31.22 -14.97 36.02
N GLY A 451 -31.25 -16.13 35.35
CA GLY A 451 -32.31 -16.52 34.43
C GLY A 451 -33.67 -16.51 35.13
N GLY A 452 -34.31 -15.34 35.11
CA GLY A 452 -35.58 -15.05 35.73
C GLY A 452 -35.85 -13.58 35.49
N GLY A 453 -36.87 -13.26 34.69
CA GLY A 453 -37.29 -11.88 34.44
C GLY A 453 -37.70 -11.16 35.74
N GLY A 454 -36.71 -10.58 36.41
CA GLY A 454 -36.82 -9.86 37.67
C GLY A 454 -35.68 -8.87 37.73
N HIS A 455 -36.02 -7.63 37.40
CA HIS A 455 -35.26 -6.41 37.67
C HIS A 455 -34.65 -6.49 39.08
N ASP A 456 -33.33 -6.30 39.18
CA ASP A 456 -32.73 -5.82 40.42
C ASP A 456 -33.48 -4.55 40.81
N PRO A 457 -34.20 -4.52 41.95
CA PRO A 457 -35.06 -3.39 42.28
C PRO A 457 -34.26 -2.12 42.59
N CYS A 458 -32.93 -2.20 42.79
CA CYS A 458 -32.08 -1.02 42.91
C CYS A 458 -30.61 -1.30 42.57
N PRO A 459 -30.26 -1.27 41.27
CA PRO A 459 -28.87 -1.47 40.80
C PRO A 459 -27.85 -0.45 41.36
N ALA A 460 -28.33 0.64 41.96
CA ALA A 460 -27.51 1.71 42.53
C ALA A 460 -27.29 1.60 44.06
N ASP A 461 -27.78 0.54 44.71
CA ASP A 461 -27.47 0.21 46.12
C ASP A 461 -26.17 -0.60 46.18
N HIS A 462 -25.06 0.11 46.33
CA HIS A 462 -23.72 -0.46 46.23
C HIS A 462 -23.22 -1.05 47.55
N ASP A 463 -23.76 -0.63 48.70
CA ASP A 463 -23.40 -1.19 50.00
C ASP A 463 -24.39 -2.26 50.52
N GLY A 464 -25.51 -2.44 49.82
CA GLY A 464 -26.49 -3.50 50.03
C GLY A 464 -27.39 -3.27 51.25
N ASP A 465 -27.54 -2.02 51.70
CA ASP A 465 -28.37 -1.67 52.86
C ASP A 465 -29.86 -1.42 52.53
N MET A 466 -30.25 -1.60 51.27
CA MET A 466 -31.57 -1.35 50.67
C MET A 466 -31.93 0.14 50.59
N MET A 467 -30.96 1.03 50.61
CA MET A 467 -31.13 2.47 50.45
C MET A 467 -30.08 3.06 49.51
N VAL A 468 -30.50 3.64 48.39
CA VAL A 468 -29.61 4.45 47.56
C VAL A 468 -29.46 5.83 48.20
N GLY A 469 -28.24 6.12 48.67
CA GLY A 469 -27.94 7.29 49.48
C GLY A 469 -26.54 7.84 49.31
N VAL A 470 -26.07 8.53 50.37
CA VAL A 470 -24.78 9.23 50.34
C VAL A 470 -23.62 8.25 50.27
N GLU A 471 -23.76 7.06 50.86
CA GLU A 471 -22.69 6.07 50.90
C GLU A 471 -22.45 5.48 49.49
N ASP A 472 -23.51 5.17 48.75
CA ASP A 472 -23.47 4.75 47.34
C ASP A 472 -22.89 5.82 46.42
N LEU A 473 -23.32 7.07 46.61
CA LEU A 473 -22.80 8.20 45.83
C LEU A 473 -21.30 8.39 46.06
N LEU A 474 -20.85 8.26 47.31
CA LEU A 474 -19.44 8.37 47.64
C LEU A 474 -18.63 7.20 47.08
N ALA A 475 -19.23 6.02 46.95
CA ALA A 475 -18.60 4.86 46.33
C ALA A 475 -18.34 5.11 44.83
N VAL A 476 -19.36 5.59 44.09
CA VAL A 476 -19.21 5.98 42.67
C VAL A 476 -18.20 7.12 42.49
N ILE A 477 -18.25 8.16 43.33
CA ILE A 477 -17.25 9.25 43.26
C ILE A 477 -15.83 8.73 43.54
N ALA A 478 -15.67 7.78 44.47
CA ALA A 478 -14.37 7.24 44.83
C ALA A 478 -13.76 6.40 43.69
N ALA A 479 -14.60 5.74 42.89
CA ALA A 479 -14.21 4.98 41.72
C ALA A 479 -14.21 5.81 40.41
N TRP A 480 -14.45 7.13 40.47
CA TRP A 480 -14.56 7.95 39.27
C TRP A 480 -13.36 7.85 38.31
N GLY A 481 -13.66 7.48 37.06
CA GLY A 481 -12.69 7.29 35.98
C GLY A 481 -11.93 5.97 36.04
N THR A 482 -12.40 5.00 36.84
CA THR A 482 -11.88 3.63 36.86
C THR A 482 -12.84 2.67 36.13
N MET A 483 -12.34 1.47 35.84
CA MET A 483 -13.12 0.33 35.34
C MET A 483 -13.59 -0.55 36.51
N ASP A 484 -13.97 0.06 37.62
CA ASP A 484 -14.42 -0.69 38.81
C ASP A 484 -15.82 -1.23 38.56
N HIS A 485 -15.89 -2.51 38.20
CA HIS A 485 -17.11 -3.21 37.79
C HIS A 485 -18.19 -3.25 38.88
N ASP A 486 -17.84 -3.07 40.15
CA ASP A 486 -18.84 -3.02 41.23
C ASP A 486 -19.55 -1.64 41.29
N MET A 487 -18.95 -0.62 40.68
CA MET A 487 -19.42 0.77 40.66
C MET A 487 -19.91 1.23 39.27
N ASP A 488 -19.79 0.36 38.27
CA ASP A 488 -20.23 0.54 36.89
C ASP A 488 -21.67 0.00 36.74
N VAL A 489 -22.65 0.86 37.04
CA VAL A 489 -24.07 0.51 37.11
C VAL A 489 -24.70 0.37 35.72
N ASP A 490 -24.24 1.15 34.75
CA ASP A 490 -24.76 1.13 33.38
C ASP A 490 -24.02 0.17 32.45
N GLY A 491 -22.89 -0.38 32.90
CA GLY A 491 -22.12 -1.42 32.22
C GLY A 491 -21.28 -0.88 31.07
N ASP A 492 -20.99 0.43 31.04
CA ASP A 492 -20.20 1.08 30.00
C ASP A 492 -18.67 0.95 30.19
N MET A 493 -18.25 0.18 31.20
CA MET A 493 -16.88 -0.09 31.62
C MET A 493 -16.17 1.11 32.23
N MET A 494 -16.86 2.20 32.56
CA MET A 494 -16.27 3.43 33.10
C MET A 494 -17.15 4.06 34.18
N VAL A 495 -16.66 4.09 35.42
CA VAL A 495 -17.37 4.79 36.49
C VAL A 495 -17.32 6.29 36.24
N GLY A 496 -18.45 6.88 35.87
CA GLY A 496 -18.53 8.22 35.33
C GLY A 496 -19.81 8.94 35.69
N VAL A 497 -20.16 9.92 34.85
CA VAL A 497 -21.26 10.85 35.14
C VAL A 497 -22.61 10.14 35.13
N ASN A 498 -22.73 9.06 34.37
CA ASN A 498 -23.96 8.28 34.28
C ASN A 498 -24.23 7.55 35.59
N GLU A 499 -23.20 6.99 36.23
CA GLU A 499 -23.31 6.27 37.50
C GLU A 499 -23.75 7.24 38.61
N LEU A 500 -23.21 8.46 38.61
CA LEU A 500 -23.70 9.50 39.53
C LEU A 500 -25.15 9.88 39.26
N LEU A 501 -25.56 9.95 37.99
CA LEU A 501 -26.94 10.28 37.66
C LEU A 501 -27.90 9.15 38.02
N LEU A 502 -27.46 7.89 37.91
CA LEU A 502 -28.23 6.70 38.30
C LEU A 502 -28.39 6.60 39.82
N VAL A 503 -27.30 6.79 40.58
CA VAL A 503 -27.37 6.86 42.04
C VAL A 503 -28.28 8.01 42.49
N VAL A 504 -28.20 9.17 41.84
CA VAL A 504 -29.06 10.32 42.17
C VAL A 504 -30.52 10.10 41.74
N SER A 505 -30.79 9.36 40.65
CA SER A 505 -32.15 9.10 40.18
C SER A 505 -32.88 8.09 41.06
N GLU A 506 -32.16 7.12 41.62
CA GLU A 506 -32.71 6.06 42.48
C GLU A 506 -32.69 6.44 43.98
N TRP A 507 -32.31 7.68 44.31
CA TRP A 507 -32.12 8.14 45.69
C TRP A 507 -33.33 7.91 46.60
N GLY A 508 -33.20 7.01 47.57
CA GLY A 508 -34.30 6.57 48.42
C GLY A 508 -34.20 5.10 48.81
N GLY A 509 -35.27 4.54 49.37
CA GLY A 509 -35.33 3.11 49.68
C GLY A 509 -35.69 2.29 48.45
N CYS A 510 -35.13 1.08 48.35
CA CYS A 510 -35.43 0.11 47.30
C CYS A 510 -36.79 -0.57 47.56
N ASP A 511 -37.89 -0.02 47.03
CA ASP A 511 -39.27 -0.53 47.20
C ASP A 511 -39.85 -1.24 45.95
#